data_AF-A0A348VVG5-F1
#
_entry.id   AF-A0A348VVG5-F1
#
_cell.length_a   1.000
_cell.length_b   1.000
_cell.length_c   1.000
_cell.angle_alpha   90.00
_cell.angle_beta   90.00
_cell.angle_gamma   90.00
#
_symmetry.space_group_name_H-M   'P 1'
#
loop_
_entity.id
_entity.type
_entity.pdbx_description
1 polymer ?
#
loop_
_entity_poly.entity_id
_entity_poly.type
_entity_poly.pdbx_seq_one_letter_code
_entity_poly.pdbx_strand_id
1 'polypeptide(L)'
;MKRYTLLFAVLGILLISSLAMAGMTPKTGIVGSYHDLSTLGAATNWGDTAEQNEANGGLNRICIYCHAPHHTLSPAEAELKGYDYLPLWNHKLSEVTYIYYSNISNNPNDTDHQFNGAASIGQPGGVSRLCLSCHDGSVATNAYGFAPSLSLGAGDKKFATTHRANLGGTDSDDLSNDHPIGFLYANADDNDAEIAAATATMNAQYSIGDLLWGGRMECTTCHDVHNTQNDGEKFLWVSDKNSGLCLTCHLKGTLTP
;
A
#
# COMPACT_ATOMS: atom_id res chain seq x y z
N MET A 1 -7.42 -57.98 -10.59
CA MET A 1 -8.30 -56.79 -10.66
C MET A 1 -8.32 -55.98 -9.36
N LYS A 2 -8.64 -56.57 -8.18
CA LYS A 2 -8.70 -55.85 -6.89
C LYS A 2 -7.42 -55.12 -6.43
N ARG A 3 -6.23 -55.56 -6.87
CA ARG A 3 -4.93 -54.95 -6.49
C ARG A 3 -4.64 -53.64 -7.24
N TYR A 4 -5.19 -53.48 -8.44
CA TYR A 4 -5.01 -52.25 -9.22
C TYR A 4 -6.01 -51.17 -8.80
N THR A 5 -7.21 -51.55 -8.34
CA THR A 5 -8.23 -50.62 -7.85
C THR A 5 -7.77 -49.84 -6.62
N LEU A 6 -6.99 -50.46 -5.72
CA LEU A 6 -6.37 -49.81 -4.56
C LEU A 6 -5.25 -48.84 -4.95
N LEU A 7 -4.45 -49.17 -5.96
CA LEU A 7 -3.39 -48.30 -6.48
C LEU A 7 -3.96 -47.06 -7.18
N PHE A 8 -5.03 -47.21 -7.96
CA PHE A 8 -5.73 -46.06 -8.57
C PHE A 8 -6.46 -45.20 -7.53
N ALA A 9 -6.98 -45.78 -6.44
CA ALA A 9 -7.58 -45.01 -5.36
C ALA A 9 -6.54 -44.19 -4.57
N VAL A 10 -5.35 -44.75 -4.31
CA VAL A 10 -4.26 -44.02 -3.62
C VAL A 10 -3.64 -42.94 -4.50
N LEU A 11 -3.44 -43.20 -5.80
CA LEU A 11 -3.01 -42.17 -6.77
C LEU A 11 -4.07 -41.08 -6.98
N GLY A 12 -5.35 -41.44 -6.94
CA GLY A 12 -6.46 -40.47 -6.96
C GLY A 12 -6.46 -39.57 -5.73
N ILE A 13 -6.24 -40.12 -4.53
CA ILE A 13 -6.17 -39.34 -3.28
C ILE A 13 -4.92 -38.45 -3.23
N LEU A 14 -3.79 -38.90 -3.78
CA LEU A 14 -2.56 -38.09 -3.89
C LEU A 14 -2.63 -37.01 -4.99
N LEU A 15 -3.53 -37.13 -5.97
CA LEU A 15 -3.81 -36.09 -6.96
C LEU A 15 -4.86 -35.06 -6.49
N ILE A 16 -5.53 -35.33 -5.35
CA ILE A 16 -6.47 -34.40 -4.68
C ILE A 16 -5.80 -33.74 -3.46
N SER A 17 -4.47 -33.85 -3.30
CA SER A 17 -3.72 -32.83 -2.56
C SER A 17 -3.78 -31.54 -3.39
N SER A 18 -4.95 -30.91 -3.34
CA SER A 18 -5.08 -29.48 -3.49
C SER A 18 -3.88 -28.88 -2.78
N LEU A 19 -3.03 -28.19 -3.54
CA LEU A 19 -2.21 -27.15 -2.96
C LEU A 19 -3.21 -26.23 -2.27
N ALA A 20 -3.46 -26.50 -0.99
CA ALA A 20 -4.06 -25.54 -0.10
C ALA A 20 -3.08 -24.38 -0.12
N MET A 21 -3.36 -23.37 -0.94
CA MET A 21 -2.68 -22.09 -0.92
C MET A 21 -3.13 -21.36 0.36
N ALA A 22 -2.86 -21.99 1.50
CA ALA A 22 -3.06 -21.43 2.82
C ALA A 22 -2.05 -20.29 2.94
N GLY A 23 -2.53 -19.07 2.69
CA GLY A 23 -1.70 -17.86 2.72
C GLY A 23 -2.29 -16.73 1.89
N MET A 24 -2.93 -16.99 0.75
CA MET A 24 -3.42 -15.91 -0.13
C MET A 24 -4.72 -15.24 0.35
N THR A 25 -5.33 -15.69 1.44
CA THR A 25 -6.64 -15.22 1.92
C THR A 25 -6.46 -14.00 2.85
N PRO A 26 -7.30 -12.96 2.72
CA PRO A 26 -7.31 -11.84 3.65
C PRO A 26 -7.47 -12.28 5.12
N LYS A 27 -6.99 -11.48 6.08
CA LYS A 27 -7.06 -11.73 7.55
C LYS A 27 -6.25 -12.92 8.08
N THR A 28 -5.32 -13.46 7.28
CA THR A 28 -4.50 -14.62 7.70
C THR A 28 -3.10 -14.24 8.19
N GLY A 29 -2.82 -12.94 8.32
CA GLY A 29 -1.49 -12.44 8.65
C GLY A 29 -0.54 -12.46 7.45
N ILE A 30 0.70 -12.04 7.67
CA ILE A 30 1.63 -11.75 6.57
C ILE A 30 2.15 -13.03 5.92
N VAL A 31 2.59 -14.01 6.70
CA VAL A 31 3.33 -15.22 6.25
C VAL A 31 2.60 -15.95 5.12
N GLY A 32 3.25 -16.09 3.96
CA GLY A 32 2.69 -16.80 2.80
C GLY A 32 1.52 -16.10 2.09
N SER A 33 1.19 -14.86 2.49
CA SER A 33 0.18 -14.03 1.84
C SER A 33 0.80 -13.05 0.85
N TYR A 34 -0.04 -12.33 0.08
CA TYR A 34 0.39 -11.21 -0.77
C TYR A 34 1.22 -10.15 -0.03
N HIS A 35 1.12 -10.09 1.30
CA HIS A 35 1.85 -9.17 2.16
C HIS A 35 3.25 -9.67 2.52
N ASP A 36 3.56 -10.93 2.24
CA ASP A 36 4.87 -11.51 2.47
C ASP A 36 5.84 -11.14 1.35
N LEU A 37 6.49 -9.99 1.52
CA LEU A 37 7.50 -9.50 0.58
C LEU A 37 8.75 -10.37 0.53
N SER A 38 8.99 -11.24 1.54
CA SER A 38 10.15 -12.14 1.56
C SER A 38 10.01 -13.33 0.60
N THR A 39 8.77 -13.73 0.31
CA THR A 39 8.47 -14.87 -0.58
C THR A 39 7.85 -14.43 -1.91
N LEU A 40 7.09 -13.33 -1.92
CA LEU A 40 6.38 -12.82 -3.11
C LEU A 40 6.97 -11.56 -3.73
N GLY A 41 8.05 -10.98 -3.19
CA GLY A 41 8.89 -10.03 -3.93
C GLY A 41 9.39 -10.61 -5.27
N ALA A 42 9.42 -11.95 -5.36
CA ALA A 42 9.68 -12.75 -6.56
C ALA A 42 8.55 -12.67 -7.63
N ALA A 43 7.29 -12.45 -7.22
CA ALA A 43 6.11 -12.74 -8.03
C ALA A 43 5.42 -11.49 -8.63
N THR A 44 5.80 -10.27 -8.25
CA THR A 44 5.14 -9.04 -8.74
C THR A 44 6.09 -8.04 -9.42
N ASN A 45 6.98 -8.50 -10.29
CA ASN A 45 7.76 -7.72 -11.28
C ASN A 45 9.26 -7.43 -10.99
N TRP A 46 9.92 -8.13 -10.08
CA TRP A 46 11.40 -8.22 -10.14
C TRP A 46 11.92 -9.40 -10.97
N GLY A 47 11.05 -10.35 -11.35
CA GLY A 47 11.43 -11.45 -12.25
C GLY A 47 12.48 -12.40 -11.67
N ASP A 48 12.72 -12.31 -10.36
CA ASP A 48 13.81 -12.95 -9.66
C ASP A 48 13.32 -14.20 -8.91
N THR A 49 14.08 -15.28 -8.99
CA THR A 49 13.94 -16.44 -8.10
C THR A 49 14.23 -16.05 -6.65
N ALA A 50 13.88 -16.89 -5.66
CA ALA A 50 14.23 -16.65 -4.26
C ALA A 50 15.75 -16.44 -4.04
N GLU A 51 16.58 -17.11 -4.84
CA GLU A 51 18.04 -16.98 -4.82
C GLU A 51 18.51 -15.66 -5.47
N GLN A 52 17.83 -15.21 -6.53
CA GLN A 52 18.04 -13.88 -7.10
C GLN A 52 17.54 -12.78 -6.17
N ASN A 53 16.48 -12.99 -5.39
CA ASN A 53 15.99 -12.03 -4.40
C ASN A 53 17.06 -11.73 -3.36
N GLU A 54 17.69 -12.73 -2.74
CA GLU A 54 18.79 -12.49 -1.80
C GLU A 54 19.99 -11.79 -2.48
N ALA A 55 20.33 -12.20 -3.72
CA ALA A 55 21.38 -11.55 -4.51
C ALA A 55 21.02 -10.10 -4.94
N ASN A 56 19.74 -9.77 -5.00
CA ASN A 56 19.18 -8.47 -5.37
C ASN A 56 18.74 -7.62 -4.16
N GLY A 57 19.18 -7.97 -2.95
CA GLY A 57 18.94 -7.20 -1.73
C GLY A 57 17.60 -7.49 -1.03
N GLY A 58 16.90 -8.54 -1.44
CA GLY A 58 15.80 -9.14 -0.71
C GLY A 58 16.28 -9.74 0.61
N LEU A 59 15.42 -9.67 1.63
CA LEU A 59 15.76 -10.00 2.99
C LEU A 59 14.88 -11.16 3.47
N ASN A 60 15.49 -12.21 4.01
CA ASN A 60 14.81 -13.41 4.50
C ASN A 60 14.12 -13.19 5.87
N ARG A 61 13.49 -12.02 6.06
CA ARG A 61 12.71 -11.66 7.25
C ARG A 61 11.48 -10.92 6.79
N ILE A 62 10.33 -11.23 7.38
CA ILE A 62 9.04 -10.78 6.86
C ILE A 62 8.81 -9.28 7.10
N CYS A 63 9.12 -8.77 8.29
CA CYS A 63 8.85 -7.36 8.63
C CYS A 63 9.96 -6.40 8.20
N ILE A 64 11.12 -6.90 7.77
CA ILE A 64 12.32 -6.08 7.62
C ILE A 64 12.25 -5.06 6.48
N TYR A 65 11.37 -5.29 5.51
CA TYR A 65 11.14 -4.37 4.40
C TYR A 65 10.63 -3.01 4.88
N CYS A 66 9.98 -2.97 6.05
CA CYS A 66 9.43 -1.76 6.65
C CYS A 66 10.02 -1.45 8.02
N HIS A 67 10.35 -2.46 8.83
CA HIS A 67 10.71 -2.31 10.25
C HIS A 67 12.08 -2.88 10.59
N ALA A 68 12.83 -2.23 11.48
CA ALA A 68 14.07 -2.78 12.02
C ALA A 68 14.11 -2.59 13.53
N PRO A 69 14.47 -3.63 14.30
CA PRO A 69 14.47 -3.53 15.75
C PRO A 69 15.55 -2.55 16.29
N HIS A 70 16.60 -2.29 15.51
CA HIS A 70 17.70 -1.41 15.86
C HIS A 70 18.22 -0.67 14.63
N HIS A 71 19.01 0.39 14.85
CA HIS A 71 19.64 1.21 13.81
C HIS A 71 18.63 1.88 12.85
N THR A 72 17.49 2.25 13.41
CA THR A 72 16.50 3.13 12.79
C THR A 72 16.75 4.57 13.22
N LEU A 73 16.20 5.53 12.48
CA LEU A 73 16.16 6.93 12.94
C LEU A 73 15.48 7.03 14.31
N SER A 74 15.97 7.93 15.14
CA SER A 74 15.24 8.30 16.36
C SER A 74 14.00 9.11 15.99
N PRO A 75 12.92 9.06 16.82
CA PRO A 75 11.75 9.90 16.61
C PRO A 75 12.09 11.40 16.50
N ALA A 76 13.04 11.89 17.30
CA ALA A 76 13.47 13.29 17.26
C ALA A 76 14.12 13.67 15.91
N GLU A 77 14.95 12.78 15.32
CA GLU A 77 15.54 13.05 14.00
C GLU A 77 14.51 12.98 12.87
N ALA A 78 13.50 12.12 13.00
CA ALA A 78 12.41 12.02 12.03
C ALA A 78 11.46 13.23 12.12
N GLU A 79 11.19 13.74 13.32
CA GLU A 79 10.39 14.95 13.53
C GLU A 79 11.04 16.17 12.87
N LEU A 80 12.37 16.30 12.93
CA LEU A 80 13.12 17.34 12.20
C LEU A 80 12.94 17.26 10.67
N LYS A 81 12.50 16.11 10.15
CA LYS A 81 12.23 15.86 8.72
C LYS A 81 10.72 15.89 8.39
N GLY A 82 9.88 16.29 9.35
CA GLY A 82 8.43 16.37 9.21
C GLY A 82 7.71 15.02 9.23
N TYR A 83 8.26 14.03 9.94
CA TYR A 83 7.59 12.76 10.22
C TYR A 83 7.17 12.71 11.69
N ASP A 84 5.87 12.57 11.92
CA ASP A 84 5.22 12.49 13.24
C ASP A 84 4.95 11.04 13.68
N TYR A 85 5.17 10.08 12.79
CA TYR A 85 5.03 8.65 13.04
C TYR A 85 6.20 7.89 12.43
N LEU A 86 6.89 7.11 13.26
CA LEU A 86 8.06 6.34 12.85
C LEU A 86 8.12 5.00 13.61
N PRO A 87 7.50 3.93 13.09
CA PRO A 87 7.39 2.65 13.79
C PRO A 87 8.67 1.82 13.61
N LEU A 88 9.81 2.32 14.10
CA LEU A 88 11.11 1.69 13.86
C LEU A 88 11.36 1.44 12.36
N TRP A 89 11.18 2.49 11.56
CA TRP A 89 11.23 2.42 10.11
C TRP A 89 12.62 2.03 9.59
N ASN A 90 12.68 0.99 8.75
CA ASN A 90 13.92 0.43 8.21
C ASN A 90 14.24 0.92 6.80
N HIS A 91 13.86 2.15 6.45
CA HIS A 91 14.19 2.72 5.15
C HIS A 91 14.66 4.16 5.28
N LYS A 92 15.48 4.61 4.34
CA LYS A 92 15.77 6.04 4.21
C LYS A 92 14.46 6.78 3.93
N LEU A 93 14.19 7.83 4.70
CA LEU A 93 13.01 8.66 4.54
C LEU A 93 13.11 9.52 3.25
N SER A 94 12.00 9.66 2.53
CA SER A 94 11.91 10.64 1.44
C SER A 94 11.80 12.05 2.03
N GLU A 95 12.57 12.99 1.48
CA GLU A 95 12.54 14.41 1.81
C GLU A 95 11.91 15.24 0.67
N VAL A 96 11.27 14.56 -0.28
CA VAL A 96 10.58 15.18 -1.41
C VAL A 96 9.41 16.03 -0.91
N THR A 97 9.24 17.19 -1.52
CA THR A 97 8.04 18.02 -1.40
C THR A 97 7.25 17.84 -2.69
N TYR A 98 6.00 17.42 -2.58
CA TYR A 98 5.22 17.03 -3.74
C TYR A 98 4.41 18.20 -4.33
N ILE A 99 4.37 18.26 -5.66
CA ILE A 99 3.29 18.89 -6.41
C ILE A 99 2.02 18.10 -6.11
N TYR A 100 0.97 18.84 -5.75
CA TYR A 100 -0.24 18.27 -5.18
C TYR A 100 -1.47 18.55 -6.03
N TYR A 101 -2.54 17.84 -5.71
CA TYR A 101 -3.85 17.99 -6.32
C TYR A 101 -4.28 19.46 -6.23
N SER A 102 -4.77 20.03 -7.33
CA SER A 102 -5.26 21.39 -7.32
C SER A 102 -6.51 21.52 -8.18
N ASN A 103 -7.42 22.38 -7.74
CA ASN A 103 -8.56 22.79 -8.55
C ASN A 103 -8.06 23.86 -9.53
N ILE A 104 -7.52 23.44 -10.67
CA ILE A 104 -6.92 24.37 -11.66
C ILE A 104 -8.03 25.04 -12.48
N SER A 105 -7.85 26.34 -12.77
CA SER A 105 -8.77 27.17 -13.57
C SER A 105 -8.97 26.73 -15.03
N ASN A 106 -8.20 25.76 -15.53
CA ASN A 106 -8.28 25.27 -16.91
C ASN A 106 -9.11 23.98 -17.04
N ASN A 107 -9.71 23.49 -15.94
CA ASN A 107 -10.81 22.54 -16.04
C ASN A 107 -12.02 23.33 -16.58
N PRO A 108 -12.64 22.97 -17.73
CA PRO A 108 -13.59 23.83 -18.44
C PRO A 108 -14.83 24.16 -17.59
N ASN A 109 -14.79 25.24 -16.80
CA ASN A 109 -15.87 25.69 -15.91
C ASN A 109 -16.54 24.55 -15.12
N ASP A 110 -15.80 23.48 -14.85
CA ASP A 110 -16.30 22.29 -14.22
C ASP A 110 -16.22 22.51 -12.71
N THR A 111 -17.21 23.24 -12.21
CA THR A 111 -17.48 23.38 -10.79
C THR A 111 -17.98 22.08 -10.17
N ASP A 112 -18.35 21.11 -10.99
CA ASP A 112 -19.07 19.90 -10.59
C ASP A 112 -18.10 18.77 -10.21
N HIS A 113 -16.84 18.81 -10.68
CA HIS A 113 -15.79 17.83 -10.36
C HIS A 113 -14.58 18.46 -9.65
N GLN A 114 -14.83 19.39 -8.73
CA GLN A 114 -13.77 19.95 -7.87
C GLN A 114 -13.40 18.99 -6.75
N PHE A 115 -12.11 18.99 -6.39
CA PHE A 115 -11.66 18.32 -5.18
C PHE A 115 -12.08 19.15 -3.95
N ASN A 116 -13.09 18.64 -3.23
CA ASN A 116 -13.68 19.31 -2.07
C ASN A 116 -12.80 19.25 -0.79
N GLY A 117 -11.76 18.41 -0.77
CA GLY A 117 -10.76 18.37 0.31
C GLY A 117 -9.69 19.48 0.27
N ALA A 118 -9.74 20.36 -0.73
CA ALA A 118 -8.71 21.37 -1.02
C ALA A 118 -8.42 22.32 0.16
N ALA A 119 -9.40 22.60 1.02
CA ALA A 119 -9.26 23.53 2.14
C ALA A 119 -8.24 23.09 3.21
N SER A 120 -7.93 21.80 3.28
CA SER A 120 -6.93 21.22 4.21
C SER A 120 -5.73 20.62 3.50
N ILE A 121 -5.61 20.91 2.21
CA ILE A 121 -4.62 20.26 1.38
C ILE A 121 -3.23 20.72 1.80
N GLY A 122 -2.40 19.74 2.18
CA GLY A 122 -1.02 19.92 2.60
C GLY A 122 -0.17 18.80 2.00
N GLN A 123 1.07 18.66 2.47
CA GLN A 123 1.87 17.49 2.12
C GLN A 123 1.24 16.22 2.72
N PRO A 124 1.51 15.02 2.15
CA PRO A 124 1.05 13.77 2.75
C PRO A 124 1.56 13.66 4.20
N GLY A 125 0.75 13.09 5.08
CA GLY A 125 1.16 12.85 6.47
C GLY A 125 2.36 11.91 6.56
N GLY A 126 3.00 11.87 7.74
CA GLY A 126 4.17 11.04 7.97
C GLY A 126 3.96 9.58 7.56
N VAL A 127 2.78 9.02 7.84
CA VAL A 127 2.40 7.64 7.46
C VAL A 127 2.46 7.35 5.96
N SER A 128 1.94 8.25 5.11
CA SER A 128 1.97 8.05 3.66
C SER A 128 3.38 8.30 3.11
N ARG A 129 4.13 9.24 3.71
CA ARG A 129 5.51 9.50 3.33
C ARG A 129 6.44 8.32 3.62
N LEU A 130 6.12 7.44 4.58
CA LEU A 130 6.83 6.17 4.75
C LEU A 130 6.68 5.29 3.51
N CYS A 131 5.48 5.15 2.95
CA CYS A 131 5.26 4.42 1.70
C CYS A 131 5.99 5.09 0.54
N LEU A 132 5.85 6.41 0.42
CA LEU A 132 6.48 7.18 -0.64
C LEU A 132 8.01 7.09 -0.59
N SER A 133 8.61 6.79 0.56
CA SER A 133 10.06 6.51 0.67
C SER A 133 10.58 5.33 -0.16
N CYS A 134 9.70 4.60 -0.84
CA CYS A 134 10.06 3.67 -1.91
C CYS A 134 9.23 3.94 -3.17
N HIS A 135 7.95 4.23 -2.98
CA HIS A 135 6.96 4.31 -4.05
C HIS A 135 7.10 5.56 -4.91
N ASP A 136 7.69 6.65 -4.41
CA ASP A 136 7.91 7.84 -5.24
C ASP A 136 9.13 7.70 -6.17
N GLY A 137 9.98 6.68 -5.97
CA GLY A 137 11.21 6.49 -6.73
C GLY A 137 12.34 7.46 -6.39
N SER A 138 12.19 8.35 -5.41
CA SER A 138 13.24 9.26 -4.93
C SER A 138 14.33 8.50 -4.17
N VAL A 139 13.94 7.49 -3.40
CA VAL A 139 14.81 6.60 -2.62
C VAL A 139 14.72 5.18 -3.20
N ALA A 140 15.87 4.51 -3.28
CA ALA A 140 15.95 3.14 -3.77
C ALA A 140 15.30 2.15 -2.78
N THR A 141 14.54 1.18 -3.27
CA THR A 141 13.82 0.16 -2.48
C THR A 141 14.72 -0.73 -1.61
N ASN A 142 16.03 -0.74 -1.88
CA ASN A 142 17.03 -1.47 -1.11
C ASN A 142 17.82 -0.57 -0.14
N ALA A 143 17.36 0.67 0.10
CA ALA A 143 18.00 1.63 1.00
C ALA A 143 17.61 1.37 2.48
N TYR A 144 17.96 0.16 2.96
CA TYR A 144 17.63 -0.30 4.30
C TYR A 144 18.64 0.16 5.35
N GLY A 145 18.12 0.56 6.52
CA GLY A 145 18.88 0.83 7.73
C GLY A 145 19.82 2.05 7.67
N PHE A 146 20.12 2.64 8.83
CA PHE A 146 21.17 3.65 8.99
C PHE A 146 22.58 3.05 9.18
N ALA A 147 22.81 1.83 8.65
CA ALA A 147 24.09 1.14 8.68
C ALA A 147 24.67 1.02 7.25
N PRO A 148 25.71 1.82 6.91
CA PRO A 148 26.26 1.90 5.55
C PRO A 148 26.71 0.57 4.95
N SER A 149 27.04 -0.43 5.77
CA SER A 149 27.54 -1.73 5.30
C SER A 149 26.45 -2.70 4.85
N LEU A 150 25.18 -2.46 5.18
CA LEU A 150 24.04 -3.31 4.79
C LEU A 150 23.12 -2.61 3.77
N SER A 151 23.21 -1.29 3.64
CA SER A 151 22.51 -0.50 2.60
C SER A 151 23.16 -0.61 1.20
N LEU A 152 24.17 -1.46 1.04
CA LEU A 152 24.87 -1.70 -0.22
C LEU A 152 24.31 -2.94 -0.93
N GLY A 153 23.03 -2.91 -1.28
CA GLY A 153 22.61 -3.71 -2.43
C GLY A 153 23.31 -3.15 -3.67
N ALA A 154 23.84 -4.01 -4.54
CA ALA A 154 24.43 -3.56 -5.79
C ALA A 154 23.36 -2.80 -6.63
N GLY A 155 23.56 -1.48 -6.79
CA GLY A 155 22.70 -0.59 -7.56
C GLY A 155 21.54 0.04 -6.77
N ASP A 156 21.22 1.29 -7.09
CA ASP A 156 20.01 1.99 -6.61
C ASP A 156 18.79 1.34 -7.26
N LYS A 157 18.19 0.35 -6.59
CA LYS A 157 17.02 -0.39 -7.10
C LYS A 157 15.76 0.45 -6.90
N LYS A 158 15.43 1.27 -7.88
CA LYS A 158 14.17 2.04 -7.92
C LYS A 158 13.10 1.24 -8.68
N PHE A 159 11.83 1.53 -8.42
CA PHE A 159 10.78 1.09 -9.34
C PHE A 159 11.04 1.71 -10.72
N ALA A 160 10.81 0.95 -11.78
CA ALA A 160 10.82 1.52 -13.12
C ALA A 160 9.77 2.66 -13.18
N THR A 161 10.03 3.71 -13.95
CA THR A 161 9.09 4.83 -14.12
C THR A 161 7.73 4.39 -14.68
N THR A 162 7.69 3.25 -15.37
CA THR A 162 6.46 2.64 -15.90
C THR A 162 5.80 1.65 -14.96
N HIS A 163 6.40 1.37 -13.79
CA HIS A 163 5.86 0.39 -12.87
C HIS A 163 4.64 0.97 -12.14
N ARG A 164 3.55 0.20 -12.01
CA ARG A 164 2.27 0.68 -11.44
C ARG A 164 2.32 1.03 -9.96
N ALA A 165 3.39 0.62 -9.27
CA ALA A 165 3.63 0.98 -7.88
C ALA A 165 4.48 2.25 -7.74
N ASN A 166 5.02 2.79 -8.85
CA ASN A 166 5.74 4.05 -8.84
C ASN A 166 4.72 5.20 -8.91
N LEU A 167 4.86 6.17 -8.01
CA LEU A 167 4.01 7.34 -7.80
C LEU A 167 4.87 8.60 -7.95
N GLY A 168 4.27 9.78 -8.04
CA GLY A 168 5.07 11.02 -8.11
C GLY A 168 5.62 11.33 -9.50
N GLY A 169 5.19 10.61 -10.54
CA GLY A 169 5.60 10.87 -11.92
C GLY A 169 7.07 10.64 -12.22
N THR A 170 7.56 11.25 -13.31
CA THR A 170 8.95 11.07 -13.78
C THR A 170 9.98 11.67 -12.83
N ASP A 171 9.62 12.77 -12.16
CA ASP A 171 10.51 13.55 -11.29
C ASP A 171 10.38 13.16 -9.81
N SER A 172 9.58 12.12 -9.50
CA SER A 172 9.34 11.59 -8.15
C SER A 172 8.61 12.55 -7.18
N ASP A 173 8.10 13.67 -7.67
CA ASP A 173 7.50 14.74 -6.86
C ASP A 173 6.09 15.15 -7.29
N ASP A 174 5.50 14.57 -8.35
CA ASP A 174 4.18 14.98 -8.84
C ASP A 174 3.10 13.94 -8.55
N LEU A 175 2.32 14.19 -7.49
CA LEU A 175 1.16 13.37 -7.11
C LEU A 175 -0.14 13.87 -7.74
N SER A 176 -0.13 14.92 -8.56
CA SER A 176 -1.36 15.58 -9.04
C SER A 176 -2.25 14.69 -9.92
N ASN A 177 -1.73 13.57 -10.43
CA ASN A 177 -2.46 12.58 -11.22
C ASN A 177 -2.86 11.31 -10.44
N ASP A 178 -2.53 11.23 -9.15
CA ASP A 178 -2.88 10.12 -8.26
C ASP A 178 -4.21 10.38 -7.53
N HIS A 179 -4.71 9.39 -6.79
CA HIS A 179 -5.87 9.63 -5.91
C HIS A 179 -5.48 10.60 -4.77
N PRO A 180 -6.29 11.62 -4.46
CA PRO A 180 -6.03 12.55 -3.37
C PRO A 180 -5.79 11.86 -2.02
N ILE A 181 -4.68 12.20 -1.36
CA ILE A 181 -4.36 11.87 0.03
C ILE A 181 -3.91 13.14 0.76
N GLY A 182 -3.62 13.06 2.05
CA GLY A 182 -3.09 14.16 2.84
C GLY A 182 -4.09 15.29 3.08
N PHE A 183 -5.40 15.03 3.04
CA PHE A 183 -6.45 16.01 3.35
C PHE A 183 -7.36 15.52 4.49
N LEU A 184 -8.00 16.44 5.21
CA LEU A 184 -9.03 16.09 6.20
C LEU A 184 -10.27 15.60 5.48
N TYR A 185 -10.69 14.37 5.76
CA TYR A 185 -11.85 13.76 5.09
C TYR A 185 -13.13 14.55 5.32
N ALA A 186 -13.29 15.11 6.52
CA ALA A 186 -14.38 16.02 6.90
C ALA A 186 -14.62 17.12 5.85
N ASN A 187 -13.57 17.64 5.22
CA ASN A 187 -13.73 18.68 4.22
C ASN A 187 -14.37 18.17 2.93
N ALA A 188 -14.22 16.89 2.61
CA ALA A 188 -14.88 16.27 1.47
C ALA A 188 -16.32 15.86 1.82
N ASP A 189 -16.54 15.03 2.85
CA ASP A 189 -17.87 14.47 3.15
C ASP A 189 -18.88 15.50 3.69
N ASP A 190 -18.42 16.56 4.39
CA ASP A 190 -19.32 17.64 4.82
C ASP A 190 -19.77 18.54 3.66
N ASN A 191 -19.02 18.57 2.55
CA ASN A 191 -19.24 19.51 1.43
C ASN A 191 -19.66 18.82 0.13
N ASP A 192 -19.69 17.49 0.09
CA ASP A 192 -20.02 16.70 -1.09
C ASP A 192 -20.94 15.53 -0.73
N ALA A 193 -22.20 15.63 -1.15
CA ALA A 193 -23.20 14.59 -0.90
C ALA A 193 -22.95 13.29 -1.70
N GLU A 194 -22.05 13.33 -2.70
CA GLU A 194 -21.58 12.13 -3.40
C GLU A 194 -20.39 11.47 -2.70
N ILE A 195 -19.96 11.98 -1.54
CA ILE A 195 -18.98 11.35 -0.68
C ILE A 195 -19.69 10.74 0.53
N ALA A 196 -19.40 9.48 0.82
CA ALA A 196 -19.95 8.80 1.97
C ALA A 196 -19.45 9.46 3.26
N ALA A 197 -20.34 9.60 4.25
CA ALA A 197 -19.92 10.08 5.55
C ALA A 197 -18.86 9.15 6.16
N ALA A 198 -17.94 9.69 6.97
CA ALA A 198 -16.93 8.89 7.67
C ALA A 198 -17.50 7.73 8.51
N THR A 199 -18.77 7.80 8.91
CA THR A 199 -19.47 6.71 9.64
C THR A 199 -19.93 5.56 8.76
N ALA A 200 -19.85 5.69 7.44
CA ALA A 200 -20.20 4.62 6.51
C ALA A 200 -19.23 3.43 6.66
N THR A 201 -19.77 2.24 6.48
CA THR A 201 -19.04 0.98 6.61
C THR A 201 -18.00 0.86 5.50
N MET A 202 -16.72 0.69 5.86
CA MET A 202 -15.67 0.31 4.92
C MET A 202 -15.66 -1.21 4.74
N ASN A 203 -15.64 -1.95 5.85
CA ASN A 203 -15.72 -3.41 5.85
C ASN A 203 -16.50 -3.93 7.07
N ALA A 204 -16.54 -5.25 7.28
CA ALA A 204 -17.32 -5.83 8.37
C ALA A 204 -16.92 -5.36 9.80
N GLN A 205 -15.74 -4.75 9.97
CA GLN A 205 -15.22 -4.33 11.28
C GLN A 205 -15.06 -2.83 11.43
N TYR A 206 -14.80 -2.11 10.33
CA TYR A 206 -14.41 -0.71 10.37
C TYR A 206 -15.30 0.16 9.49
N SER A 207 -15.59 1.36 9.99
CA SER A 207 -16.06 2.48 9.17
C SER A 207 -14.91 3.13 8.41
N ILE A 208 -15.23 4.01 7.46
CA ILE A 208 -14.22 4.84 6.77
C ILE A 208 -13.41 5.63 7.81
N GLY A 209 -14.10 6.23 8.78
CA GLY A 209 -13.52 7.06 9.83
C GLY A 209 -12.54 6.33 10.74
N ASP A 210 -12.77 5.04 11.00
CA ASP A 210 -11.85 4.21 11.80
C ASP A 210 -10.49 4.00 11.11
N LEU A 211 -10.44 4.13 9.78
CA LEU A 211 -9.24 3.94 8.96
C LEU A 211 -8.60 5.25 8.52
N LEU A 212 -9.20 6.40 8.83
CA LEU A 212 -8.57 7.71 8.62
C LEU A 212 -7.44 7.92 9.62
N TRP A 213 -6.30 8.42 9.16
CA TRP A 213 -5.18 8.72 10.04
C TRP A 213 -5.36 10.11 10.66
N GLY A 214 -5.81 10.15 11.92
CA GLY A 214 -6.11 11.42 12.60
C GLY A 214 -7.19 12.25 11.87
N GLY A 215 -8.15 11.57 11.22
CA GLY A 215 -9.19 12.19 10.40
C GLY A 215 -8.74 12.58 8.98
N ARG A 216 -7.50 12.28 8.60
CA ARG A 216 -6.97 12.51 7.25
C ARG A 216 -7.05 11.26 6.38
N MET A 217 -7.35 11.46 5.11
CA MET A 217 -7.21 10.44 4.08
C MET A 217 -5.73 10.22 3.80
N GLU A 218 -5.21 9.03 4.14
CA GLU A 218 -3.80 8.67 3.93
C GLU A 218 -3.74 7.31 3.22
N CYS A 219 -2.56 6.88 2.75
CA CYS A 219 -2.42 5.58 2.06
C CYS A 219 -2.99 4.42 2.91
N THR A 220 -2.81 4.49 4.23
CA THR A 220 -3.29 3.47 5.19
C THR A 220 -4.82 3.42 5.33
N THR A 221 -5.56 4.41 4.83
CA THR A 221 -7.03 4.38 4.82
C THR A 221 -7.56 3.34 3.85
N CYS A 222 -6.85 3.12 2.74
CA CYS A 222 -7.19 2.08 1.77
C CYS A 222 -6.33 0.83 1.94
N HIS A 223 -5.10 0.97 2.47
CA HIS A 223 -4.16 -0.12 2.57
C HIS A 223 -3.98 -0.72 3.98
N ASP A 224 -4.19 -2.04 4.11
CA ASP A 224 -3.76 -2.85 5.26
C ASP A 224 -2.47 -3.60 4.91
N VAL A 225 -1.34 -3.14 5.44
CA VAL A 225 -0.04 -3.77 5.16
C VAL A 225 0.26 -5.00 6.02
N HIS A 226 -0.57 -5.27 7.04
CA HIS A 226 -0.34 -6.35 8.00
C HIS A 226 -1.25 -7.56 7.80
N ASN A 227 -2.20 -7.49 6.86
CA ASN A 227 -3.17 -8.55 6.53
C ASN A 227 -3.95 -9.05 7.74
N THR A 228 -4.43 -8.13 8.58
CA THR A 228 -5.02 -8.47 9.87
C THR A 228 -6.52 -8.56 9.81
N GLN A 229 -7.16 -7.53 9.24
CA GLN A 229 -8.61 -7.38 9.23
C GLN A 229 -9.15 -6.88 7.89
N ASN A 230 -8.30 -6.83 6.88
CA ASN A 230 -8.71 -6.57 5.50
C ASN A 230 -9.62 -7.66 4.94
N ASP A 231 -10.59 -7.27 4.12
CA ASP A 231 -11.39 -8.17 3.28
C ASP A 231 -10.94 -8.13 1.81
N GLY A 232 -10.03 -7.20 1.46
CA GLY A 232 -9.48 -7.02 0.13
C GLY A 232 -8.19 -7.77 -0.13
N GLU A 233 -7.93 -8.02 -1.42
CA GLU A 233 -6.67 -8.55 -1.92
C GLU A 233 -5.54 -7.52 -1.89
N LYS A 234 -4.29 -8.00 -1.93
CA LYS A 234 -3.08 -7.19 -2.22
C LYS A 234 -3.03 -5.87 -1.44
N PHE A 235 -2.93 -5.97 -0.12
CA PHE A 235 -2.79 -4.81 0.76
C PHE A 235 -4.02 -3.93 0.88
N LEU A 236 -5.20 -4.27 0.35
CA LEU A 236 -6.38 -3.42 0.45
C LEU A 236 -7.30 -3.83 1.59
N TRP A 237 -7.84 -2.87 2.36
CA TRP A 237 -8.87 -3.12 3.37
C TRP A 237 -10.14 -3.74 2.79
N VAL A 238 -10.47 -3.39 1.54
CA VAL A 238 -11.65 -3.85 0.78
C VAL A 238 -11.22 -4.20 -0.64
N SER A 239 -11.81 -5.24 -1.22
CA SER A 239 -11.53 -5.63 -2.60
C SER A 239 -11.92 -4.52 -3.58
N ASP A 240 -11.05 -4.22 -4.55
CA ASP A 240 -11.35 -3.28 -5.62
C ASP A 240 -12.03 -3.95 -6.84
N LYS A 241 -12.44 -5.21 -6.70
CA LYS A 241 -13.20 -5.89 -7.75
C LYS A 241 -14.45 -5.08 -8.11
N ASN A 242 -14.58 -4.75 -9.40
CA ASN A 242 -15.65 -3.91 -9.94
C ASN A 242 -15.71 -2.50 -9.31
N SER A 243 -14.58 -1.92 -8.92
CA SER A 243 -14.49 -0.63 -8.22
C SER A 243 -15.09 -0.66 -6.80
N GLY A 244 -15.18 -1.85 -6.19
CA GLY A 244 -15.80 -2.03 -4.87
C GLY A 244 -15.17 -1.16 -3.79
N LEU A 245 -13.86 -0.91 -3.88
CA LEU A 245 -13.15 0.00 -2.98
C LEU A 245 -13.57 1.45 -3.22
N CYS A 246 -13.54 1.92 -4.47
CA CYS A 246 -13.92 3.29 -4.81
C CYS A 246 -15.35 3.63 -4.38
N LEU A 247 -16.27 2.68 -4.56
CA LEU A 247 -17.69 2.82 -4.23
C LEU A 247 -17.99 2.76 -2.72
N THR A 248 -16.99 2.48 -1.88
CA THR A 248 -17.14 2.68 -0.43
C THR A 248 -17.26 4.17 -0.06
N CYS A 249 -16.54 5.03 -0.78
CA CYS A 249 -16.48 6.46 -0.52
C CYS A 249 -17.26 7.27 -1.57
N HIS A 250 -17.22 6.88 -2.84
CA HIS A 250 -17.85 7.63 -3.92
C HIS A 250 -19.27 7.11 -4.22
N LEU A 251 -20.26 7.81 -3.68
CA LEU A 251 -21.69 7.59 -3.86
C LEU A 251 -22.15 8.10 -5.23
N LYS A 252 -21.74 7.46 -6.31
CA LYS A 252 -22.26 7.78 -7.64
C LYS A 252 -23.71 7.30 -7.76
N GLY A 253 -24.62 8.25 -7.99
CA GLY A 253 -26.07 8.10 -7.86
C GLY A 253 -26.66 6.77 -8.38
N THR A 254 -27.61 6.23 -7.61
CA THR A 254 -28.44 5.03 -7.82
C THR A 254 -28.17 4.22 -9.11
N LEU A 255 -27.06 3.50 -9.14
CA LEU A 255 -27.06 2.17 -9.72
C LEU A 255 -26.99 1.19 -8.56
N THR A 256 -28.16 0.93 -7.98
CA THR A 256 -28.43 -0.39 -7.41
C THR A 256 -28.00 -1.45 -8.45
N PRO A 257 -27.23 -2.47 -8.06
CA PRO A 257 -26.95 -3.61 -8.93
C PRO A 257 -28.21 -4.21 -9.57
#